data_AF-A0A327WL34-F1
#
_entry.id   AF-A0A327WL34-F1
#
_cell.length_a   1.000
_cell.length_b   1.000
_cell.length_c   1.000
_cell.angle_alpha   90.00
_cell.angle_beta   90.00
_cell.angle_gamma   90.00
#
_symmetry.space_group_name_H-M   'P 1'
#
loop_
_entity.id
_entity.type
_entity.pdbx_description
1 polymer ?
#
loop_
_entity_poly.entity_id
_entity_poly.type
_entity_poly.pdbx_seq_one_letter_code
_entity_poly.pdbx_strand_id
1 'polypeptide(L)'
;MSVDLSFFRSQTAQNLRAEGHANAILRFLDRRGVPVPDEARATIAGCTDHDTLDTWFDRALTATTIDDVLTEPAEPRAPQPPSA
;
A
#
# COMPACT_ATOMS: atom_id res chain seq x y z
N MET A 1 32.16 -3.00 -2.67
CA MET A 1 31.90 -1.59 -2.30
C MET A 1 30.42 -1.47 -1.94
N SER A 2 30.10 -1.42 -0.65
CA SER A 2 28.75 -1.09 -0.19
C SER A 2 28.62 0.44 -0.27
N VAL A 3 27.81 0.92 -1.21
CA VAL A 3 27.50 2.34 -1.29
C VAL A 3 26.65 2.68 -0.07
N ASP A 4 27.09 3.65 0.72
CA ASP A 4 26.33 4.13 1.86
C ASP A 4 25.09 4.89 1.35
N LEU A 5 23.91 4.28 1.52
CA LEU A 5 22.64 4.80 1.03
C LEU A 5 22.22 6.09 1.75
N SER A 6 22.91 6.51 2.82
CA SER A 6 22.67 7.81 3.45
C SER A 6 22.95 8.98 2.51
N PHE A 7 23.81 8.80 1.49
CA PHE A 7 24.08 9.81 0.46
C PHE A 7 22.87 10.07 -0.44
N PHE A 8 21.99 9.07 -0.65
CA PHE A 8 20.75 9.21 -1.42
C PHE A 8 19.55 9.64 -0.57
N ARG A 9 19.76 10.45 0.48
CA ARG A 9 18.67 11.02 1.28
C ARG A 9 18.17 12.37 0.72
N SER A 10 18.41 12.67 -0.55
CA SER A 10 17.73 13.80 -1.19
C SER A 10 16.22 13.54 -1.22
N GLN A 11 15.42 14.58 -1.03
CA GLN A 11 13.96 14.50 -1.08
C GLN A 11 13.48 13.80 -2.37
N THR A 12 14.15 14.08 -3.50
CA THR A 12 13.86 13.44 -4.79
C THR A 12 14.10 11.92 -4.77
N ALA A 13 15.20 11.47 -4.16
CA ALA A 13 15.48 10.03 -4.06
C ALA A 13 14.48 9.32 -3.14
N GLN A 14 13.98 9.98 -2.09
CA GLN A 14 12.89 9.45 -1.27
C GLN A 14 11.57 9.38 -2.06
N ASN A 15 11.20 10.45 -2.77
CA ASN A 15 9.98 10.46 -3.57
C ASN A 15 9.99 9.37 -4.66
N LEU A 16 11.11 9.17 -5.35
CA LEU A 16 11.26 8.11 -6.35
C LEU A 16 11.14 6.70 -5.74
N ARG A 17 11.58 6.50 -4.50
CA ARG A 17 11.39 5.22 -3.79
C ARG A 17 9.94 5.01 -3.43
N ALA A 18 9.26 6.03 -2.89
CA ALA A 18 7.84 5.97 -2.58
C ALA A 18 6.99 5.67 -3.84
N GLU A 19 7.25 6.36 -4.95
CA GLU A 19 6.63 6.08 -6.26
C GLU A 19 6.89 4.64 -6.72
N GLY A 20 8.10 4.13 -6.48
CA GLY A 20 8.47 2.74 -6.77
C GLY A 20 7.63 1.72 -5.97
N HIS A 21 7.47 1.94 -4.65
CA HIS A 21 6.64 1.08 -3.80
C HIS A 21 5.16 1.17 -4.16
N ALA A 22 4.63 2.37 -4.38
CA ALA A 22 3.25 2.57 -4.83
C ALA A 22 2.95 1.78 -6.11
N ASN A 23 3.84 1.86 -7.11
CA ASN A 23 3.72 1.10 -8.35
C ASN A 23 3.80 -0.42 -8.12
N ALA A 24 4.65 -0.88 -7.21
CA ALA A 24 4.75 -2.29 -6.88
C ALA A 24 3.45 -2.85 -6.26
N ILE A 25 2.84 -2.11 -5.33
CA ILE A 25 1.55 -2.44 -4.71
C ILE A 25 0.46 -2.57 -5.78
N LEU A 26 0.31 -1.55 -6.63
CA LEU A 26 -0.71 -1.54 -7.69
C LEU A 26 -0.53 -2.70 -8.67
N ARG A 27 0.72 -3.02 -9.04
CA ARG A 27 1.04 -4.15 -9.91
C ARG A 27 0.70 -5.49 -9.25
N PHE A 28 0.89 -5.60 -7.94
CA PHE A 28 0.56 -6.81 -7.20
C PHE A 28 -0.94 -7.06 -7.16
N LEU A 29 -1.72 -6.02 -6.88
CA LEU A 29 -3.18 -6.08 -6.85
C LEU A 29 -3.75 -6.43 -8.23
N ASP A 30 -3.24 -5.81 -9.29
CA ASP A 30 -3.59 -6.16 -10.68
C ASP A 30 -3.30 -7.64 -10.98
N ARG A 31 -2.12 -8.14 -10.58
CA ARG A 31 -1.74 -9.54 -10.81
C ARG A 31 -2.60 -10.53 -10.03
N ARG A 32 -3.15 -10.12 -8.89
CA ARG A 32 -4.08 -10.93 -8.08
C ARG A 32 -5.53 -10.78 -8.52
N GLY A 33 -5.82 -9.89 -9.48
CA GLY A 33 -7.17 -9.62 -9.94
C GLY A 33 -8.02 -8.87 -8.91
N VAL A 34 -7.38 -8.17 -7.97
CA VAL A 34 -8.07 -7.32 -7.01
C VAL A 34 -8.43 -6.01 -7.72
N PRO A 35 -9.72 -5.67 -7.87
CA PRO A 35 -10.11 -4.42 -8.49
C PRO A 35 -9.67 -3.24 -7.61
N VAL A 36 -8.88 -2.33 -8.19
CA VAL A 36 -8.44 -1.11 -7.53
C VAL A 36 -9.19 0.07 -8.13
N PRO A 37 -10.12 0.69 -7.39
CA PRO A 37 -10.82 1.89 -7.87
C PRO A 37 -9.84 3.06 -8.01
N ASP A 38 -10.18 4.03 -8.85
CA ASP A 38 -9.30 5.15 -9.20
C ASP A 38 -8.93 6.01 -7.97
N GLU A 39 -9.84 6.14 -7.01
CA GLU A 39 -9.61 6.85 -5.74
C GLU A 39 -8.52 6.16 -4.90
N ALA A 40 -8.56 4.83 -4.83
CA ALA A 40 -7.55 4.03 -4.13
C ALA A 40 -6.21 4.09 -4.86
N ARG A 41 -6.23 4.04 -6.20
CA ARG A 41 -5.03 4.21 -7.03
C ARG A 41 -4.37 5.57 -6.80
N ALA A 42 -5.16 6.64 -6.75
CA ALA A 42 -4.66 7.99 -6.46
C ALA A 42 -4.08 8.10 -5.04
N THR A 43 -4.72 7.46 -4.06
CA THR A 43 -4.22 7.40 -2.67
C THR A 43 -2.86 6.70 -2.59
N ILE A 44 -2.73 5.53 -3.23
CA ILE A 44 -1.49 4.76 -3.23
C ILE A 44 -0.38 5.53 -3.96
N ALA A 45 -0.67 6.07 -5.14
CA ALA A 45 0.31 6.80 -5.95
C ALA A 45 0.74 8.14 -5.32
N GLY A 46 -0.13 8.79 -4.54
CA GLY A 46 0.18 10.06 -3.87
C GLY A 46 0.87 9.91 -2.51
N CYS A 47 0.97 8.68 -1.98
CA CYS A 47 1.61 8.44 -0.69
C CYS A 47 3.14 8.58 -0.81
N THR A 48 3.74 9.38 0.07
CA THR A 48 5.20 9.58 0.16
C THR A 48 5.80 9.01 1.45
N ASP A 49 4.94 8.53 2.34
CA ASP A 49 5.32 7.87 3.58
C ASP A 49 5.72 6.42 3.29
N HIS A 50 6.99 6.12 3.51
CA HIS A 50 7.56 4.82 3.18
C HIS A 50 7.08 3.73 4.13
N ASP A 51 6.87 4.05 5.41
CA ASP A 51 6.44 3.06 6.40
C ASP A 51 4.99 2.61 6.12
N THR A 52 4.15 3.57 5.70
CA THR A 52 2.79 3.29 5.22
C THR A 52 2.81 2.43 3.95
N LEU A 53 3.66 2.78 2.97
CA LEU A 53 3.80 2.02 1.73
C LEU A 53 4.32 0.59 1.96
N ASP A 54 5.29 0.39 2.86
CA ASP A 54 5.79 -0.94 3.23
C ASP A 54 4.69 -1.79 3.86
N THR A 55 3.92 -1.19 4.77
CA THR A 55 2.78 -1.86 5.40
C THR A 55 1.72 -2.28 4.37
N TRP A 56 1.40 -1.40 3.42
CA TRP A 56 0.48 -1.72 2.33
C TRP A 56 1.03 -2.78 1.38
N PHE A 57 2.35 -2.78 1.13
CA PHE A 57 3.00 -3.79 0.32
C PHE A 57 2.87 -5.18 0.94
N ASP A 58 3.17 -5.33 2.23
CA ASP A 58 3.03 -6.61 2.93
C ASP A 58 1.57 -7.09 2.95
N ARG A 59 0.62 -6.18 3.18
CA ARG A 59 -0.82 -6.51 3.14
C ARG A 59 -1.28 -6.91 1.73
N ALA A 60 -0.76 -6.25 0.71
CA ALA A 60 -1.07 -6.56 -0.69
C ALA A 60 -0.60 -7.97 -1.11
N LEU A 61 0.21 -8.66 -0.31
CA LEU A 61 0.58 -10.07 -0.53
C LEU A 61 -0.53 -11.06 -0.14
N THR A 62 -1.39 -10.70 0.82
CA THR A 62 -2.49 -11.56 1.30
C THR A 62 -3.90 -11.01 1.09
N ALA A 63 -4.05 -9.69 0.91
CA ALA A 63 -5.31 -8.99 0.63
C ALA A 63 -6.16 -9.63 -0.48
N THR A 64 -7.47 -9.71 -0.29
CA THR A 64 -8.42 -10.10 -1.34
C THR A 64 -9.21 -8.90 -1.86
N THR A 65 -9.20 -7.79 -1.11
CA THR A 65 -9.84 -6.53 -1.43
C THR A 65 -8.88 -5.35 -1.29
N ILE A 66 -9.24 -4.20 -1.87
CA ILE A 66 -8.45 -2.98 -1.72
C ILE A 66 -8.51 -2.43 -0.28
N ASP A 67 -9.63 -2.64 0.41
CA ASP A 67 -9.80 -2.22 1.80
C ASP A 67 -8.82 -2.95 2.73
N ASP A 68 -8.55 -4.24 2.49
CA ASP A 68 -7.55 -5.01 3.25
C ASP A 68 -6.13 -4.40 3.18
N VAL A 69 -5.84 -3.67 2.10
CA VAL A 69 -4.57 -2.96 1.92
C VAL A 69 -4.61 -1.63 2.65
N LEU A 70 -5.64 -0.82 2.39
CA LEU A 70 -5.70 0.59 2.81
C LEU A 70 -6.15 0.80 4.27
N THR A 71 -6.93 -0.10 4.85
CA THR A 71 -7.44 0.02 6.22
C THR A 71 -6.35 -0.33 7.24
N GLU A 72 -6.01 0.58 8.16
CA GLU A 72 -5.40 0.22 9.47
C GLU A 72 -6.26 -0.86 10.11
N PRO A 73 -5.71 -1.89 10.81
CA PRO A 73 -6.49 -3.04 11.26
C PRO A 73 -7.70 -2.58 12.07
N ALA A 74 -8.82 -2.42 11.36
CA ALA A 74 -10.11 -2.19 11.96
C ALA A 74 -10.39 -3.51 12.64
N GLU A 75 -10.42 -3.44 13.97
CA GLU A 75 -10.87 -4.49 14.85
C GLU A 75 -11.99 -5.30 14.17
N PRO A 76 -11.89 -6.64 14.12
CA PRO A 76 -12.75 -7.47 13.28
C PRO A 76 -14.22 -7.13 13.54
N ARG A 77 -14.90 -6.63 12.49
CA ARG A 77 -16.33 -6.32 12.52
C ARG A 77 -17.09 -7.56 12.94
N ALA A 78 -17.50 -7.59 14.21
CA ALA A 78 -18.33 -8.63 14.79
C ALA A 78 -19.62 -8.80 13.95
N PRO A 79 -20.11 -10.03 13.78
CA PRO A 79 -21.32 -10.29 13.00
C PRO A 79 -22.50 -9.55 13.61
N GLN A 80 -23.13 -8.70 12.81
CA GLN A 80 -24.37 -8.00 13.15
C GLN A 80 -25.46 -9.06 13.37
N PRO A 81 -26.11 -9.13 14.55
CA PRO A 81 -27.16 -10.11 14.81
C PRO A 81 -28.33 -9.88 13.84
N PRO A 82 -29.05 -10.95 13.44
CA PRO A 82 -30.17 -10.83 12.52
C PRO A 82 -31.23 -9.92 13.15
N SER A 83 -31.64 -8.89 12.40
CA SER A 83 -32.79 -8.06 12.76
C SER A 83 -34.01 -8.97 12.81
N ALA A 84 -34.55 -9.17 14.01
CA ALA A 84 -35.85 -9.79 14.24
C ALA A 84 -36.97 -8.78 13.95
#